data_AF-A0A8S9HXS4-F1
#
_entry.id   AF-A0A8S9HXS4-F1
#
_cell.length_a   1.000
_cell.length_b   1.000
_cell.length_c   1.000
_cell.angle_alpha   90.00
_cell.angle_beta   90.00
_cell.angle_gamma   90.00
#
_symmetry.space_group_name_H-M   'P 1'
#
loop_
_entity.id
_entity.type
_entity.pdbx_description
1 polymer ?
#
loop_
_entity_poly.entity_id
_entity_poly.type
_entity_poly.pdbx_seq_one_letter_code
_entity_poly.pdbx_strand_id
1 'polypeptide(L)'
;SFFSKRFRQVWWDVENCQVPKGCDAHKIALNIKSGVEKMKYCGPVTIYAYGDINQMTSSVQQALSSTGVSVTHVPPGVKDGSDKKILVDMLLWAMQNRAPANMMLISGDGDYSYVLHRLRMLGYNVLLVRPENVSCFLIAAADTIWLWRSIVAGASAAEIPKQADTRKRMKSDLVVKSKSRKILCETCNVTCISLVDYNSHLSSKKHQKKVKLCLFSGLLELT
;
A
#
# COMPACT_ATOMS: atom_id res chain seq x y z
N SER A 1 17.31 -0.99 25.57
CA SER A 1 16.03 -0.83 24.85
C SER A 1 16.33 -0.61 23.38
N PHE A 2 16.35 -1.68 22.61
CA PHE A 2 16.98 -1.72 21.28
C PHE A 2 15.94 -1.40 20.19
N PHE A 3 16.23 -0.37 19.39
CA PHE A 3 15.45 0.18 18.27
C PHE A 3 14.26 1.11 18.59
N SER A 4 14.60 2.34 18.99
CA SER A 4 13.77 3.50 18.64
C SER A 4 13.74 3.60 17.11
N LYS A 5 12.68 3.06 16.47
CA LYS A 5 12.45 3.20 15.03
C LYS A 5 12.20 4.69 14.76
N ARG A 6 13.15 5.35 14.09
CA ARG A 6 13.36 6.81 14.23
C ARG A 6 12.80 7.69 13.14
N PHE A 7 12.41 7.15 11.99
CA PHE A 7 11.99 7.96 10.85
C PHE A 7 10.74 7.39 10.22
N ARG A 8 9.86 8.31 9.81
CA ARG A 8 8.54 8.02 9.25
C ARG A 8 8.38 8.84 7.99
N GLN A 9 8.71 8.20 6.89
CA GLN A 9 8.56 8.78 5.57
C GLN A 9 7.25 8.30 4.95
N VAL A 10 6.42 9.24 4.52
CA VAL A 10 5.16 8.95 3.81
C VAL A 10 5.28 9.46 2.38
N TRP A 11 4.98 8.59 1.41
CA TRP A 11 4.78 8.95 0.01
C TRP A 11 3.33 8.72 -0.36
N TRP A 12 2.69 9.78 -0.85
CA TRP A 12 1.30 9.77 -1.24
C TRP A 12 1.17 10.00 -2.73
N ASP A 13 0.74 8.96 -3.42
CA ASP A 13 0.27 9.01 -4.79
C ASP A 13 -1.16 9.55 -4.80
N VAL A 14 -1.29 10.83 -5.12
CA VAL A 14 -2.58 11.54 -5.11
C VAL A 14 -3.49 11.07 -6.23
N GLU A 15 -2.93 10.58 -7.33
CA GLU A 15 -3.71 10.10 -8.48
C GLU A 15 -4.46 8.81 -8.14
N ASN A 16 -3.81 7.89 -7.42
CA ASN A 16 -4.40 6.63 -7.00
C ASN A 16 -5.27 6.77 -5.74
N CYS A 17 -4.90 7.67 -4.81
CA CYS A 17 -5.63 7.96 -3.58
C CYS A 17 -6.05 9.43 -3.52
N GLN A 18 -7.02 9.81 -4.35
CA GLN A 18 -7.50 11.18 -4.44
C GLN A 18 -8.30 11.60 -3.20
N VAL A 19 -8.28 12.90 -2.91
CA VAL A 19 -9.20 13.53 -1.95
C VAL A 19 -10.63 13.46 -2.52
N PRO A 20 -11.58 12.77 -1.87
CA PRO A 20 -12.93 12.67 -2.40
C PRO A 20 -13.64 14.02 -2.43
N LYS A 21 -14.55 14.20 -3.39
CA LYS A 21 -15.33 15.44 -3.52
C LYS A 21 -16.13 15.72 -2.24
N GLY A 22 -16.05 16.96 -1.75
CA GLY A 22 -16.72 17.40 -0.53
C GLY A 22 -16.01 17.02 0.77
N CYS A 23 -14.88 16.31 0.71
CA CYS A 23 -14.04 16.05 1.87
C CYS A 23 -13.00 17.16 2.10
N ASP A 24 -12.67 17.39 3.36
CA ASP A 24 -11.67 18.37 3.77
C ASP A 24 -10.26 17.75 3.73
N ALA A 25 -9.44 18.19 2.77
CA ALA A 25 -8.06 17.75 2.59
C ALA A 25 -7.18 18.02 3.82
N HIS A 26 -7.48 19.08 4.59
CA HIS A 26 -6.73 19.42 5.80
C HIS A 26 -6.94 18.32 6.85
N LYS A 27 -8.18 17.87 7.03
CA LYS A 27 -8.50 16.75 7.93
C LYS A 27 -7.85 15.45 7.48
N ILE A 28 -7.81 15.17 6.17
CA ILE A 28 -7.16 13.97 5.64
C ILE A 28 -5.67 13.96 6.00
N ALA A 29 -4.95 15.06 5.75
CA ALA A 29 -3.54 15.17 6.09
C ALA A 29 -3.29 15.01 7.61
N LEU A 30 -4.15 15.61 8.44
CA LEU A 30 -4.10 15.42 9.90
C LEU A 30 -4.40 13.97 10.32
N ASN A 31 -5.33 13.29 9.65
CA ASN A 31 -5.67 11.89 9.92
C ASN A 31 -4.50 10.97 9.59
N ILE A 32 -3.80 11.21 8.47
CA ILE A 32 -2.57 10.48 8.11
C ILE A 32 -1.52 10.69 9.21
N LYS A 33 -1.23 11.96 9.54
CA LYS A 33 -0.20 12.31 10.52
C LYS A 33 -0.51 11.70 11.89
N SER A 34 -1.72 11.90 12.41
CA SER A 34 -2.15 11.38 13.71
C SER A 34 -2.21 9.85 13.74
N GLY A 35 -2.63 9.20 12.65
CA GLY A 35 -2.57 7.74 12.52
C GLY A 35 -1.13 7.25 12.65
N VAL A 36 -0.20 7.87 11.94
CA VAL A 36 1.22 7.52 11.95
C VAL A 36 1.87 7.82 13.31
N GLU A 37 1.43 8.87 14.00
CA GLU A 37 1.87 9.24 15.35
C GLU A 37 1.42 8.26 16.43
N LYS A 38 0.22 7.67 16.30
CA LYS A 38 -0.31 6.67 17.24
C LYS A 38 0.46 5.35 17.21
N MET A 39 1.04 5.00 16.07
CA MET A 39 1.97 3.89 16.01
C MET A 39 3.24 4.33 16.73
N LYS A 40 3.56 3.67 17.87
CA LYS A 40 4.60 3.99 18.88
C LYS A 40 6.04 4.07 18.34
N TYR A 41 6.24 4.79 17.26
CA TYR A 41 7.45 5.05 16.52
C TYR A 41 7.96 6.44 16.88
N CYS A 42 9.27 6.63 16.84
CA CYS A 42 9.90 7.89 17.19
C CYS A 42 10.21 8.70 15.93
N GLY A 43 10.32 10.03 16.09
CA GLY A 43 10.79 10.97 15.07
C GLY A 43 9.70 11.69 14.27
N PRO A 44 10.06 12.71 13.48
CA PRO A 44 9.11 13.49 12.71
C PRO A 44 8.41 12.65 11.63
N VAL A 45 7.16 12.98 11.34
CA VAL A 45 6.44 12.46 10.17
C VAL A 45 6.62 13.47 9.04
N THR A 46 7.24 13.03 7.95
CA THR A 46 7.36 13.82 6.72
C THR A 46 6.45 13.19 5.66
N ILE A 47 5.64 14.02 5.01
CA ILE A 47 4.67 13.58 3.99
C ILE A 47 5.01 14.26 2.68
N TYR A 48 5.27 13.46 1.65
CA TYR A 48 5.41 13.91 0.26
C TYR A 48 4.20 13.45 -0.54
N ALA A 49 3.53 14.39 -1.21
CA ALA A 49 2.42 14.10 -2.10
C ALA A 49 2.85 14.31 -3.55
N TYR A 50 2.53 13.37 -4.43
CA TYR A 50 2.91 13.39 -5.84
C TYR A 50 1.66 13.36 -6.70
N GLY A 51 1.63 14.24 -7.70
CA GLY A 51 0.56 14.27 -8.68
C GLY A 51 0.54 15.58 -9.46
N ASP A 52 -0.38 15.64 -10.40
CA ASP A 52 -0.64 16.86 -11.16
C ASP A 52 -1.39 17.90 -10.33
N ILE A 53 -0.63 18.83 -9.75
CA ILE A 53 -1.14 20.00 -9.03
C ILE A 53 -2.23 20.73 -9.82
N ASN A 54 -2.13 20.83 -11.16
CA ASN A 54 -3.12 21.56 -11.96
C ASN A 54 -4.49 20.88 -11.97
N GLN A 55 -4.54 19.57 -11.71
CA GLN A 55 -5.79 18.81 -11.58
C GLN A 55 -6.36 18.86 -10.16
N MET A 56 -5.58 19.32 -9.18
CA MET A 56 -6.03 19.50 -7.80
C MET A 56 -6.71 20.85 -7.63
N THR A 57 -7.83 20.89 -6.90
CA THR A 57 -8.46 22.19 -6.57
C THR A 57 -7.54 23.03 -5.68
N SER A 58 -7.58 24.35 -5.83
CA SER A 58 -6.77 25.28 -5.02
C SER A 58 -6.98 25.07 -3.51
N SER A 59 -8.20 24.71 -3.11
CA SER A 59 -8.51 24.38 -1.71
C SER A 59 -7.72 23.18 -1.17
N VAL A 60 -7.54 22.14 -1.98
CA VAL A 60 -6.78 20.95 -1.62
C VAL A 60 -5.29 21.28 -1.57
N GLN A 61 -4.78 22.02 -2.56
CA GLN A 61 -3.36 22.43 -2.58
C GLN A 61 -3.01 23.23 -1.33
N GLN A 62 -3.82 24.25 -0.99
CA GLN A 62 -3.61 25.08 0.19
C GLN A 62 -3.70 24.26 1.49
N ALA A 63 -4.64 23.32 1.57
CA ALA A 63 -4.77 22.43 2.73
C ALA A 63 -3.54 21.52 2.92
N LEU A 64 -2.98 20.97 1.83
CA LEU A 64 -1.75 20.17 1.90
C LEU A 64 -0.55 21.02 2.32
N SER A 65 -0.36 22.20 1.71
CA SER A 65 0.74 23.09 2.06
C SER A 65 0.67 23.57 3.51
N SER A 66 -0.52 23.95 3.99
CA SER A 66 -0.71 24.45 5.37
C SER A 66 -0.54 23.36 6.44
N THR A 67 -0.72 22.08 6.09
CA THR A 67 -0.50 20.95 7.00
C THR A 67 0.95 20.44 7.01
N GLY A 68 1.83 21.06 6.23
CA GLY A 68 3.24 20.68 6.12
C GLY A 68 3.47 19.50 5.17
N VAL A 69 2.50 19.15 4.32
CA VAL A 69 2.69 18.17 3.24
C VAL A 69 3.45 18.84 2.11
N SER A 70 4.57 18.26 1.72
CA SER A 70 5.36 18.72 0.58
C SER A 70 4.78 18.15 -0.70
N VAL A 71 4.22 19.01 -1.55
CA VAL A 71 3.59 18.60 -2.82
C VAL A 71 4.61 18.71 -3.96
N THR A 72 4.89 17.59 -4.61
CA THR A 72 5.76 17.49 -5.78
C THR A 72 4.91 17.50 -7.04
N HIS A 73 5.04 18.54 -7.85
CA HIS A 73 4.32 18.65 -9.12
C HIS A 73 4.81 17.61 -10.14
N VAL A 74 3.86 16.85 -10.70
CA VAL A 74 4.10 15.96 -11.83
C VAL A 74 3.30 16.46 -13.02
N PRO A 75 3.94 16.96 -14.09
CA PRO A 75 3.23 17.46 -15.25
C PRO A 75 2.41 16.37 -15.94
N PRO A 76 1.24 16.71 -16.51
CA PRO A 76 0.44 15.78 -17.29
C PRO A 76 1.18 15.35 -18.56
N GLY A 77 0.90 14.13 -19.05
CA GLY A 77 1.49 13.58 -20.27
C GLY A 77 2.74 12.73 -20.06
N VAL A 78 3.29 12.69 -18.84
CA VAL A 78 4.29 11.68 -18.47
C VAL A 78 3.58 10.44 -17.97
N LYS A 79 3.56 9.39 -18.78
CA LYS A 79 3.04 8.09 -18.36
C LYS A 79 3.80 7.59 -17.14
N ASP A 80 3.07 7.26 -16.08
CA ASP A 80 3.59 6.75 -14.81
C ASP A 80 4.58 7.73 -14.15
N GLY A 81 4.36 9.04 -14.35
CA GLY A 81 5.26 10.10 -13.91
C GLY A 81 5.35 10.22 -12.39
N SER A 82 4.23 10.06 -11.71
CA SER A 82 4.13 10.02 -10.25
C SER A 82 4.80 8.76 -9.71
N ASP A 83 4.59 7.61 -10.37
CA ASP A 83 5.14 6.32 -9.95
C ASP A 83 6.66 6.30 -9.96
N LYS A 84 7.25 6.73 -11.09
CA LYS A 84 8.70 6.80 -11.25
C LYS A 84 9.35 7.73 -10.23
N LYS A 85 8.75 8.89 -9.96
CA LYS A 85 9.29 9.82 -8.96
C LYS A 85 9.23 9.24 -7.55
N ILE A 86 8.09 8.64 -7.17
CA ILE A 86 7.94 7.99 -5.87
C ILE A 86 8.98 6.86 -5.73
N LEU A 87 9.16 6.02 -6.75
CA LEU A 87 10.15 4.93 -6.73
C LEU A 87 11.58 5.46 -6.52
N VAL A 88 11.97 6.48 -7.27
CA VAL A 88 13.31 7.10 -7.16
C VAL A 88 13.51 7.68 -5.76
N ASP A 89 12.56 8.49 -5.27
CA ASP A 89 12.67 9.13 -3.95
C ASP A 89 12.66 8.10 -2.82
N MET A 90 11.85 7.04 -2.94
CA MET A 90 11.79 5.94 -1.98
C MET A 90 13.14 5.19 -1.89
N LEU A 91 13.75 4.87 -3.02
CA LEU A 91 15.04 4.18 -3.06
C LEU A 91 16.18 5.07 -2.57
N LEU A 92 16.24 6.34 -3.00
CA LEU A 92 17.23 7.30 -2.52
C LEU A 92 17.13 7.51 -1.01
N TRP A 93 15.91 7.64 -0.49
CA TRP A 93 15.68 7.74 0.93
C TRP A 93 16.15 6.48 1.67
N ALA A 94 15.86 5.29 1.14
CA ALA A 94 16.29 4.02 1.74
C ALA A 94 17.83 3.88 1.77
N MET A 95 18.53 4.35 0.74
CA MET A 95 20.00 4.37 0.71
C MET A 95 20.60 5.24 1.82
N GLN A 96 19.96 6.36 2.14
CA GLN A 96 20.40 7.29 3.18
C GLN A 96 19.94 6.88 4.59
N ASN A 97 18.85 6.12 4.70
CA ASN A 97 18.21 5.72 5.95
C ASN A 97 18.22 4.21 6.08
N ARG A 98 19.27 3.63 6.67
CA ARG A 98 19.39 2.17 6.86
C ARG A 98 18.31 1.62 7.79
N ALA A 99 17.91 0.38 7.55
CA ALA A 99 17.01 -0.36 8.43
C ALA A 99 17.59 -0.50 9.87
N PRO A 100 16.75 -0.53 10.91
CA PRO A 100 15.29 -0.48 10.85
C PRO A 100 14.72 0.94 10.76
N ALA A 101 13.84 1.17 9.79
CA ALA A 101 13.07 2.40 9.64
C ALA A 101 11.63 2.11 9.22
N ASN A 102 10.71 3.06 9.47
CA ASN A 102 9.32 2.92 9.08
C ASN A 102 9.05 3.76 7.84
N MET A 103 8.29 3.19 6.93
CA MET A 103 7.91 3.88 5.72
C MET A 103 6.46 3.58 5.37
N MET A 104 5.79 4.52 4.74
CA MET A 104 4.40 4.40 4.34
C MET A 104 4.23 4.81 2.87
N LEU A 105 3.59 3.93 2.10
CA LEU A 105 3.09 4.26 0.77
C LEU A 105 1.56 4.41 0.85
N ILE A 106 1.04 5.47 0.27
CA ILE A 106 -0.39 5.67 0.02
C ILE A 106 -0.58 5.56 -1.49
N SER A 107 -0.88 4.35 -1.96
CA SER A 107 -1.18 4.03 -3.36
C SER A 107 -1.86 2.66 -3.44
N GLY A 108 -2.58 2.41 -4.53
CA GLY A 108 -3.14 1.13 -4.91
C GLY A 108 -2.47 0.49 -6.12
N ASP A 109 -1.40 1.08 -6.65
CA ASP A 109 -0.71 0.57 -7.82
C ASP A 109 0.11 -0.69 -7.49
N GLY A 110 -0.09 -1.74 -8.30
CA GLY A 110 0.59 -3.02 -8.17
C GLY A 110 2.08 -2.95 -8.50
N ASP A 111 2.54 -1.95 -9.24
CA ASP A 111 3.94 -1.84 -9.69
C ASP A 111 4.90 -1.59 -8.51
N TYR A 112 4.40 -1.04 -7.41
CA TYR A 112 5.17 -0.91 -6.17
C TYR A 112 5.41 -2.22 -5.42
N SER A 113 4.67 -3.29 -5.74
CA SER A 113 4.71 -4.55 -4.96
C SER A 113 6.12 -5.10 -4.84
N TYR A 114 6.90 -5.05 -5.91
CA TYR A 114 8.26 -5.58 -5.93
C TYR A 114 9.19 -4.79 -5.00
N VAL A 115 9.24 -3.46 -5.15
CA VAL A 115 10.13 -2.62 -4.33
C VAL A 115 9.77 -2.69 -2.85
N LEU A 116 8.47 -2.67 -2.52
CA LEU A 116 7.99 -2.74 -1.14
C LEU A 116 8.35 -4.09 -0.51
N HIS A 117 8.20 -5.19 -1.26
CA HIS A 117 8.60 -6.50 -0.79
C HIS A 117 10.11 -6.56 -0.52
N ARG A 118 10.93 -6.00 -1.42
CA ARG A 118 12.40 -5.95 -1.25
C ARG A 118 12.79 -5.13 -0.02
N LEU A 119 12.20 -3.96 0.18
CA LEU A 119 12.46 -3.11 1.36
C LEU A 119 12.04 -3.83 2.65
N ARG A 120 10.90 -4.49 2.66
CA ARG A 120 10.48 -5.33 3.79
C ARG A 120 11.50 -6.42 4.12
N MET A 121 12.02 -7.12 3.10
CA MET A 121 13.07 -8.14 3.27
C MET A 121 14.40 -7.56 3.76
N LEU A 122 14.67 -6.28 3.49
CA LEU A 122 15.83 -5.55 4.00
C LEU A 122 15.65 -5.04 5.44
N GLY A 123 14.53 -5.35 6.10
CA GLY A 123 14.27 -5.03 7.50
C GLY A 123 13.57 -3.68 7.74
N TYR A 124 13.04 -3.05 6.69
CA TYR A 124 12.14 -1.92 6.84
C TYR A 124 10.75 -2.39 7.29
N ASN A 125 10.07 -1.56 8.09
CA ASN A 125 8.66 -1.76 8.39
C ASN A 125 7.83 -1.01 7.35
N VAL A 126 7.14 -1.75 6.49
CA VAL A 126 6.41 -1.19 5.36
C VAL A 126 4.94 -1.05 5.71
N LEU A 127 4.41 0.17 5.59
CA LEU A 127 3.00 0.46 5.73
C LEU A 127 2.39 0.81 4.39
N LEU A 128 1.16 0.35 4.18
CA LEU A 128 0.40 0.62 2.97
C LEU A 128 -0.98 1.17 3.32
N VAL A 129 -1.30 2.33 2.76
CA VAL A 129 -2.68 2.82 2.68
C VAL A 129 -3.15 2.61 1.25
N ARG A 130 -4.28 1.95 1.08
CA ARG A 130 -4.75 1.52 -0.24
C ARG A 130 -6.27 1.65 -0.42
N PRO A 131 -6.78 1.77 -1.66
CA PRO A 131 -8.21 1.66 -1.99
C PRO A 131 -8.71 0.20 -1.89
N GLU A 132 -10.01 -0.07 -2.01
CA GLU A 132 -10.64 -1.37 -1.71
C GLU A 132 -10.17 -2.53 -2.59
N ASN A 133 -9.89 -2.27 -3.86
CA ASN A 133 -9.55 -3.30 -4.84
C ASN A 133 -8.13 -3.04 -5.35
N VAL A 134 -7.17 -3.77 -4.81
CA VAL A 134 -5.76 -3.71 -5.21
C VAL A 134 -5.19 -5.12 -5.35
N SER A 135 -4.08 -5.24 -6.07
CA SER A 135 -3.38 -6.50 -6.27
C SER A 135 -3.01 -7.19 -4.94
N CYS A 136 -3.15 -8.53 -4.90
CA CYS A 136 -2.74 -9.31 -3.74
C CYS A 136 -1.22 -9.25 -3.49
N PHE A 137 -0.42 -8.99 -4.53
CA PHE A 137 1.03 -8.81 -4.42
C PHE A 137 1.37 -7.55 -3.61
N LEU A 138 0.62 -6.46 -3.83
CA LEU A 138 0.82 -5.20 -3.12
C LEU A 138 0.50 -5.36 -1.63
N ILE A 139 -0.61 -6.04 -1.33
CA ILE A 139 -1.03 -6.39 0.04
C ILE A 139 0.03 -7.27 0.72
N ALA A 140 0.55 -8.27 0.02
CA ALA A 140 1.55 -9.18 0.58
C ALA A 140 2.89 -8.48 0.90
N ALA A 141 3.22 -7.42 0.15
CA ALA A 141 4.47 -6.69 0.26
C ALA A 141 4.59 -5.79 1.51
N ALA A 142 3.49 -5.35 2.11
CA ALA A 142 3.49 -4.44 3.27
C ALA A 142 3.28 -5.17 4.60
N ASP A 143 3.82 -4.71 5.73
CA ASP A 143 3.59 -5.29 7.06
C ASP A 143 2.25 -4.87 7.66
N THR A 144 1.89 -3.60 7.50
CA THR A 144 0.64 -3.00 8.04
C THR A 144 -0.17 -2.41 6.91
N ILE A 145 -1.50 -2.62 6.93
CA ILE A 145 -2.40 -2.18 5.87
C ILE A 145 -3.56 -1.39 6.45
N TRP A 146 -3.78 -0.20 5.89
CA TRP A 146 -4.93 0.67 6.16
C TRP A 146 -5.73 0.89 4.89
N LEU A 147 -7.04 1.12 5.05
CA LEU A 147 -7.91 1.50 3.94
C LEU A 147 -7.94 3.02 3.80
N TRP A 148 -7.86 3.49 2.55
CA TRP A 148 -7.95 4.92 2.23
C TRP A 148 -9.23 5.55 2.79
N ARG A 149 -10.38 4.89 2.62
CA ARG A 149 -11.66 5.36 3.17
C ARG A 149 -11.66 5.55 4.69
N SER A 150 -10.88 4.76 5.43
CA SER A 150 -10.79 4.88 6.89
C SER A 150 -10.04 6.15 7.29
N ILE A 151 -8.97 6.47 6.55
CA ILE A 151 -8.21 7.72 6.71
C ILE A 151 -9.08 8.93 6.37
N VAL A 152 -9.84 8.86 5.27
CA VAL A 152 -10.78 9.93 4.88
C VAL A 152 -11.86 10.13 5.94
N ALA A 153 -12.41 9.05 6.50
CA ALA A 153 -13.44 9.11 7.54
C ALA A 153 -12.91 9.56 8.91
N GLY A 154 -11.58 9.66 9.11
CA GLY A 154 -10.98 9.91 10.42
C GLY A 154 -11.20 8.79 11.43
N ALA A 155 -11.62 7.62 10.95
CA ALA A 155 -11.71 6.43 11.78
C ALA A 155 -10.28 6.02 12.15
N SER A 156 -10.03 5.70 13.43
CA SER A 156 -8.75 5.12 13.86
C SER A 156 -8.38 4.02 12.90
N ALA A 157 -7.22 4.15 12.26
CA ALA A 157 -6.78 3.31 11.18
C ALA A 157 -7.00 1.85 11.57
N ALA A 158 -8.06 1.25 11.04
CA ALA A 158 -8.40 -0.13 11.34
C ALA A 158 -7.30 -0.96 10.69
N GLU A 159 -6.28 -1.31 11.48
CA GLU A 159 -5.29 -2.29 11.10
C GLU A 159 -6.07 -3.52 10.66
N ILE A 160 -5.95 -3.90 9.39
CA ILE A 160 -6.39 -5.21 8.96
C ILE A 160 -5.26 -6.15 9.39
N PRO A 161 -5.44 -6.98 10.43
CA PRO A 161 -4.39 -7.89 10.83
C PRO A 161 -4.18 -8.88 9.69
N LYS A 162 -2.92 -9.08 9.27
CA LYS A 162 -2.58 -10.25 8.47
C LYS A 162 -2.96 -11.47 9.29
N GLN A 163 -3.91 -12.28 8.82
CA GLN A 163 -4.31 -13.49 9.53
C GLN A 163 -3.06 -14.33 9.82
N ALA A 164 -2.77 -14.51 11.11
CA ALA A 164 -1.74 -15.39 11.57
C ALA A 164 -2.18 -16.84 11.35
N ASP A 165 -1.27 -17.63 10.77
CA ASP A 165 -1.39 -19.06 10.53
C ASP A 165 -1.71 -19.79 11.84
N THR A 166 -2.97 -20.17 12.05
CA THR A 166 -3.39 -20.99 13.19
C THR A 166 -4.11 -22.22 12.67
N ARG A 167 -3.36 -23.32 12.58
CA ARG A 167 -3.90 -24.68 12.56
C ARG A 167 -4.76 -24.90 13.81
N LYS A 168 -6.07 -24.66 13.73
CA LYS A 168 -7.04 -25.21 14.67
C LYS A 168 -8.18 -25.88 13.91
N ARG A 169 -8.09 -27.21 13.91
CA ARG A 169 -9.12 -28.16 13.51
C ARG A 169 -10.34 -27.97 14.42
N MET A 170 -11.51 -27.63 13.87
CA MET A 170 -12.77 -27.89 14.55
C MET A 170 -13.95 -28.08 13.60
N LYS A 171 -14.92 -28.80 14.15
CA LYS A 171 -15.93 -29.65 13.52
C LYS A 171 -17.08 -28.89 12.84
N SER A 172 -17.86 -29.72 12.15
CA SER A 172 -19.00 -29.51 11.28
C SER A 172 -20.13 -28.63 11.82
N ASP A 173 -20.95 -28.22 10.84
CA ASP A 173 -22.36 -27.82 10.93
C ASP A 173 -22.61 -26.35 11.23
N LEU A 174 -22.80 -25.59 10.14
CA LEU A 174 -23.85 -24.57 9.94
C LEU A 174 -23.84 -24.16 8.46
N VAL A 175 -24.72 -24.76 7.67
CA VAL A 175 -24.91 -24.44 6.25
C VAL A 175 -25.61 -23.08 6.16
N VAL A 176 -24.87 -22.03 5.83
CA VAL A 176 -25.42 -20.78 5.31
C VAL A 176 -25.08 -20.70 3.82
N LYS A 177 -26.08 -20.93 2.97
CA LYS A 177 -26.00 -20.80 1.50
C LYS A 177 -25.65 -19.35 1.15
N SER A 178 -24.39 -19.08 0.76
CA SER A 178 -23.98 -17.79 0.19
C SER A 178 -23.61 -17.94 -1.29
N LYS A 179 -24.13 -17.04 -2.12
CA LYS A 179 -24.02 -17.05 -3.58
C LYS A 179 -22.54 -17.09 -4.02
N SER A 180 -22.16 -18.13 -4.75
CA SER A 180 -20.81 -18.34 -5.31
C SER A 180 -20.42 -17.19 -6.24
N ARG A 181 -19.62 -16.24 -5.74
CA ARG A 181 -18.88 -15.30 -6.58
C ARG A 181 -17.63 -16.02 -7.08
N LYS A 182 -17.51 -16.18 -8.39
CA LYS A 182 -16.31 -16.69 -9.05
C LYS A 182 -15.17 -15.68 -8.87
N ILE A 183 -13.99 -16.14 -8.48
CA ILE A 183 -12.78 -15.33 -8.22
C ILE A 183 -11.74 -15.69 -9.28
N LEU A 184 -11.21 -14.70 -10.01
CA LEU A 184 -10.18 -14.94 -11.03
C LEU A 184 -8.78 -14.78 -10.44
N CYS A 185 -7.91 -15.76 -10.66
CA CYS A 185 -6.47 -15.57 -10.49
C CYS A 185 -5.88 -15.03 -11.79
N GLU A 186 -5.48 -13.76 -11.80
CA GLU A 186 -4.91 -13.10 -12.98
C GLU A 186 -3.54 -13.69 -13.39
N THR A 187 -2.74 -14.14 -12.42
CA THR A 187 -1.45 -14.80 -12.69
C THR A 187 -1.60 -16.11 -13.45
N CYS A 188 -2.62 -16.89 -13.10
CA CYS A 188 -2.85 -18.21 -13.69
C CYS A 188 -3.93 -18.22 -14.77
N ASN A 189 -4.70 -17.13 -14.89
CA ASN A 189 -5.96 -17.03 -15.61
C ASN A 189 -6.95 -18.16 -15.25
N VAL A 190 -7.00 -18.51 -13.96
CA VAL A 190 -7.84 -19.61 -13.45
C VAL A 190 -8.98 -19.02 -12.63
N THR A 191 -10.21 -19.40 -12.95
CA THR A 191 -11.41 -19.00 -12.20
C THR A 191 -11.71 -20.00 -11.09
N CYS A 192 -11.64 -19.56 -9.84
CA CYS A 192 -11.99 -20.31 -8.65
C CYS A 192 -13.46 -20.07 -8.29
N ILE A 193 -14.19 -21.12 -7.96
CA ILE A 193 -15.64 -21.05 -7.68
C ILE A 193 -15.95 -20.70 -6.22
N SER A 194 -14.92 -20.62 -5.38
CA SER A 194 -15.02 -20.22 -3.98
C SER A 194 -13.73 -19.55 -3.50
N LEU A 195 -13.81 -18.83 -2.39
CA LEU A 195 -12.64 -18.27 -1.71
C LEU A 195 -11.69 -19.37 -1.20
N VAL A 196 -12.25 -20.52 -0.82
CA VAL A 196 -11.47 -21.69 -0.35
C VAL A 196 -10.65 -22.27 -1.51
N ASP A 197 -11.26 -22.45 -2.68
CA ASP A 197 -10.55 -22.90 -3.90
C ASP A 197 -9.49 -21.89 -4.33
N TYR A 198 -9.78 -20.59 -4.20
CA TYR A 198 -8.83 -19.54 -4.52
C TYR A 198 -7.60 -19.60 -3.60
N ASN A 199 -7.79 -19.73 -2.29
CA ASN A 199 -6.68 -19.85 -1.34
C ASN A 199 -5.89 -21.17 -1.52
N SER A 200 -6.58 -22.27 -1.83
CA SER A 200 -5.93 -23.54 -2.19
C SER A 200 -5.14 -23.42 -3.50
N HIS A 201 -5.63 -22.64 -4.45
CA HIS A 201 -4.93 -22.33 -5.69
C HIS A 201 -3.66 -21.51 -5.43
N LEU A 202 -3.75 -20.43 -4.64
CA LEU A 202 -2.62 -19.55 -4.30
C LEU A 202 -1.48 -20.30 -3.57
N SER A 203 -1.84 -21.26 -2.71
CA SER A 203 -0.88 -22.09 -1.97
C SER A 203 -0.28 -23.23 -2.80
N SER A 204 -0.76 -23.47 -4.02
CA SER A 204 -0.28 -24.55 -4.87
C SER A 204 1.14 -24.31 -5.39
N LYS A 205 1.96 -25.36 -5.46
CA LYS A 205 3.31 -25.30 -6.05
C LYS A 205 3.30 -24.78 -7.50
N LYS A 206 2.22 -25.01 -8.23
CA LYS A 206 2.01 -24.51 -9.62
C LYS A 206 1.90 -23.00 -9.64
N HIS A 207 1.05 -22.43 -8.78
CA HIS A 207 0.89 -20.99 -8.64
C HIS A 207 2.21 -20.35 -8.18
N GLN A 208 2.86 -20.90 -7.15
CA GLN A 208 4.15 -20.39 -6.66
C GLN A 208 5.26 -20.41 -7.74
N LYS A 209 5.30 -21.46 -8.58
CA LYS A 209 6.25 -21.54 -9.70
C LYS A 209 5.95 -20.49 -10.77
N LYS A 210 4.67 -20.26 -11.09
CA LYS A 210 4.26 -19.25 -12.07
C LYS A 210 4.50 -17.82 -11.58
N VAL A 211 4.26 -17.55 -10.29
CA VAL A 211 4.63 -16.29 -9.64
C VAL A 211 6.14 -16.05 -9.74
N LYS A 212 6.96 -17.05 -9.41
CA LYS A 212 8.42 -16.95 -9.58
C LYS A 212 8.82 -16.70 -11.05
N LEU A 213 8.21 -17.38 -12.00
CA LEU A 213 8.48 -17.20 -13.44
C LEU A 213 8.13 -15.79 -13.92
N CYS A 214 6.97 -15.24 -13.54
CA CYS A 214 6.58 -13.87 -13.88
C CYS A 214 7.53 -12.83 -13.27
N LEU A 215 8.06 -13.09 -12.07
CA LEU A 215 9.08 -12.24 -11.43
C LEU A 215 10.43 -12.28 -12.14
N PHE A 216 10.77 -13.40 -12.81
CA PHE A 216 11.99 -13.53 -13.60
C PHE A 216 11.85 -12.97 -15.02
N SER A 217 10.67 -13.06 -15.65
CA SER A 217 10.46 -12.51 -17.00
C SER A 217 10.47 -10.99 -17.04
N GLY A 218 10.00 -10.33 -15.99
CA GLY A 218 10.10 -8.86 -15.87
C GLY A 218 11.55 -8.33 -15.73
N LEU A 219 12.52 -9.22 -15.51
CA LEU A 219 13.94 -8.89 -15.42
C LEU A 219 14.64 -8.81 -16.79
N LEU A 220 14.04 -9.39 -17.84
CA LEU A 220 14.59 -9.43 -19.20
C LEU A 220 14.11 -8.27 -20.10
N GLU A 221 13.09 -7.52 -19.68
CA GLU A 221 12.60 -6.34 -20.41
C GLU A 221 13.28 -5.03 -19.97
N LEU A 222 14.23 -5.10 -19.03
CA LEU A 222 14.98 -3.95 -18.50
C LEU A 222 16.51 -4.07 -18.70
N THR A 223 16.95 -4.92 -19.63
CA THR A 223 18.35 -5.00 -20.11
C THR A 223 18.38 -4.79 -21.61
#